data_AF-A0A1U7LQS4-F1
#
_entry.id   AF-A0A1U7LQS4-F1
#
_cell.length_a   1.000
_cell.length_b   1.000
_cell.length_c   1.000
_cell.angle_alpha   90.00
_cell.angle_beta   90.00
_cell.angle_gamma   90.00
#
_symmetry.space_group_name_H-M   'P 1'
#
loop_
_entity.id
_entity.type
_entity.pdbx_description
1 polymer ?
#
loop_
_entity_poly.entity_id
_entity_poly.type
_entity_poly.pdbx_seq_one_letter_code
_entity_poly.pdbx_strand_id
1 'polypeptide(L)'
;MCTTCRDRLYQHNTPAPCPVCGTILRARDFREQTFEDTGVEREVDVRKRMARIFNKAQDDFDDLRDYNDYLEQVEELTFNLVYRVDVEQTEARVAKYEAENKISIQYNTERSQYEASELQRREQEQQRERQLQKDLAIQEELDQKIELEEKKVNNISNKKASSSKPADSIILHNNQISYRRSNARKLQRVEQAHTNVDPLSFIPTRRALNEDDHLPFDPFGGYGEDTPLYTLRDDYEDLHLVAIGKDISAQAGGFSVQDAHRRALFAAFSGLGCFISLEKADQVIE
;
A
#
# COMPACT_ATOMS: atom_id res chain seq x y z
N MET A 1 -13.63 25.98 12.27
CA MET A 1 -14.30 26.16 13.59
C MET A 1 -14.42 24.80 14.26
N CYS A 2 -14.17 24.69 15.56
CA CYS A 2 -14.19 23.40 16.26
C CYS A 2 -15.60 22.78 16.31
N THR A 3 -15.72 21.46 16.37
CA THR A 3 -17.02 20.74 16.41
C THR A 3 -17.87 21.18 17.60
N THR A 4 -17.28 21.32 18.78
CA THR A 4 -17.96 21.83 19.98
C THR A 4 -18.44 23.27 19.83
N CYS A 5 -17.67 24.10 19.12
CA CYS A 5 -17.97 25.50 18.86
C CYS A 5 -19.18 25.62 17.91
N ARG A 6 -19.21 24.79 16.86
CA ARG A 6 -20.33 24.66 15.93
C ARG A 6 -21.60 24.27 16.67
N ASP A 7 -21.54 23.24 17.50
CA ASP A 7 -22.73 22.68 18.16
C ASP A 7 -23.29 23.64 19.23
N ARG A 8 -22.46 24.50 19.82
CA ARG A 8 -22.92 25.54 20.76
C ARG A 8 -23.59 26.72 20.05
N LEU A 9 -23.01 27.21 18.95
CA LEU A 9 -23.49 28.41 18.25
C LEU A 9 -24.69 28.13 17.34
N TYR A 10 -24.74 26.94 16.73
CA TYR A 10 -25.75 26.57 15.72
C TYR A 10 -26.72 25.48 16.23
N GLN A 11 -26.95 25.48 17.54
CA GLN A 11 -27.88 24.57 18.21
C GLN A 11 -29.26 24.61 17.55
N HIS A 12 -29.83 23.42 17.29
CA HIS A 12 -31.13 23.21 16.64
C HIS A 12 -31.26 23.81 15.23
N ASN A 13 -30.16 23.96 14.49
CA ASN A 13 -30.14 24.49 13.12
C ASN A 13 -30.69 25.93 13.01
N THR A 14 -30.58 26.69 14.10
CA THR A 14 -30.96 28.11 14.12
C THR A 14 -29.96 28.92 13.30
N PRO A 15 -30.43 29.80 12.38
CA PRO A 15 -29.53 30.67 11.65
C PRO A 15 -28.84 31.64 12.61
N ALA A 16 -27.51 31.58 12.67
CA ALA A 16 -26.70 32.46 13.51
C ALA A 16 -25.57 33.10 12.68
N PRO A 17 -25.16 34.34 13.00
CA PRO A 17 -24.07 34.99 12.29
C PRO A 17 -22.72 34.35 12.67
N CYS A 18 -21.85 34.15 11.68
CA CYS A 18 -20.46 33.75 11.92
C CYS A 18 -19.74 34.84 12.74
N PRO A 19 -19.00 34.49 13.81
CA PRO A 19 -18.32 35.47 14.67
C PRO A 19 -17.15 36.21 13.99
N VAL A 20 -16.67 35.72 12.84
CA VAL A 20 -15.52 36.32 12.12
C VAL A 20 -15.97 37.21 10.97
N CYS A 21 -16.93 36.74 10.17
CA CYS A 21 -17.34 37.42 8.92
C CYS A 21 -18.79 37.92 8.92
N GLY A 22 -19.58 37.65 9.96
CA GLY A 22 -20.98 38.11 10.07
C GLY A 22 -21.97 37.45 9.12
N THR A 23 -21.51 36.55 8.23
CA THR A 23 -22.40 35.80 7.33
C THR A 23 -23.34 34.91 8.12
N ILE A 24 -24.63 34.93 7.79
CA ILE A 24 -25.64 34.09 8.44
C ILE A 24 -25.47 32.66 7.93
N LEU A 25 -25.11 31.74 8.82
CA LEU A 25 -24.89 30.33 8.51
C LEU A 25 -25.88 29.44 9.26
N ARG A 26 -26.08 28.22 8.76
CA ARG A 26 -26.87 27.16 9.39
C ARG A 26 -25.98 25.97 9.73
N ALA A 27 -26.45 25.08 10.62
CA ALA A 27 -25.69 23.91 11.02
C ALA A 27 -25.33 22.99 9.84
N ARG A 28 -26.21 22.92 8.83
CA ARG A 28 -26.02 22.13 7.59
C ARG A 28 -24.95 22.70 6.63
N ASP A 29 -24.58 23.97 6.80
CA ASP A 29 -23.62 24.63 5.90
C ASP A 29 -22.17 24.31 6.35
N PHE A 30 -22.00 23.69 7.53
CA PHE A 30 -20.71 23.20 7.99
C PHE A 30 -20.42 21.82 7.42
N ARG A 31 -19.24 21.69 6.79
CA ARG A 31 -18.67 20.43 6.31
C ARG A 31 -17.71 19.86 7.36
N GLU A 32 -17.59 18.53 7.40
CA GLU A 32 -16.53 17.87 8.17
C GLU A 32 -15.17 18.16 7.52
N GLN A 33 -14.22 18.65 8.33
CA GLN A 33 -12.86 18.95 7.87
C GLN A 33 -12.14 17.64 7.59
N THR A 34 -11.65 17.48 6.36
CA THR A 34 -10.77 16.36 5.99
C THR A 34 -9.31 16.74 6.14
N PHE A 35 -9.00 18.03 6.05
CA PHE A 35 -7.65 18.58 6.18
C PHE A 35 -7.60 19.62 7.30
N GLU A 36 -6.43 19.77 7.92
CA GLU A 36 -6.21 20.76 8.98
C GLU A 36 -6.11 22.18 8.41
N ASP A 37 -5.59 22.32 7.18
CA ASP A 37 -5.48 23.61 6.49
C ASP A 37 -6.72 23.93 5.65
N THR A 38 -7.34 25.06 5.97
CA THR A 38 -8.45 25.66 5.21
C THR A 38 -8.06 26.20 3.83
N GLY A 39 -6.76 26.43 3.59
CA GLY A 39 -6.22 26.75 2.26
C GLY A 39 -6.39 25.58 1.30
N VAL A 40 -5.87 24.41 1.70
CA VAL A 40 -5.98 23.16 0.94
C VAL A 40 -7.45 22.77 0.69
N GLU A 41 -8.35 22.91 1.67
CA GLU A 41 -9.78 22.59 1.44
C GLU A 41 -10.41 23.48 0.36
N ARG A 42 -10.10 24.79 0.35
CA ARG A 42 -10.57 25.71 -0.68
C ARG A 42 -10.02 25.34 -2.05
N GLU A 43 -8.74 25.02 -2.12
CA GLU A 43 -8.08 24.59 -3.35
C GLU A 43 -8.69 23.30 -3.90
N VAL A 44 -8.92 22.30 -3.05
CA VAL A 44 -9.56 21.03 -3.44
C VAL A 44 -10.98 21.27 -3.95
N ASP A 45 -11.75 22.16 -3.33
CA ASP A 45 -13.11 22.47 -3.76
C ASP A 45 -13.14 23.23 -5.10
N VAL A 46 -12.22 24.17 -5.32
CA VAL A 46 -12.05 24.87 -6.60
C VAL A 46 -11.61 23.89 -7.68
N ARG A 47 -10.60 23.05 -7.44
CA ARG A 47 -10.15 22.03 -8.41
C ARG A 47 -11.26 21.05 -8.75
N LYS A 48 -12.04 20.59 -7.78
CA LYS A 48 -13.22 19.73 -8.05
C LYS A 48 -14.30 20.45 -8.85
N ARG A 49 -14.46 21.76 -8.69
CA ARG A 49 -15.37 22.56 -9.54
C ARG A 49 -14.80 22.65 -10.95
N MET A 50 -13.53 22.99 -11.11
CA MET A 50 -12.90 23.13 -12.42
C MET A 50 -12.86 21.81 -13.18
N ALA A 51 -12.45 20.70 -12.56
CA ALA A 51 -12.44 19.38 -13.20
C ALA A 51 -13.81 18.87 -13.67
N ARG A 52 -14.91 19.36 -13.06
CA ARG A 52 -16.27 19.06 -13.52
C ARG A 52 -16.66 19.83 -14.78
N ILE A 53 -16.13 21.04 -14.96
CA ILE A 53 -16.42 21.91 -16.11
C ILE A 53 -15.43 21.64 -17.24
N PHE A 54 -14.15 21.47 -16.92
CA PHE A 54 -13.04 21.22 -17.83
C PHE A 54 -12.69 19.73 -17.83
N ASN A 55 -13.57 18.92 -18.42
CA ASN A 55 -13.47 17.46 -18.45
C ASN A 55 -13.08 16.90 -19.84
N LYS A 56 -12.28 17.64 -20.60
CA LYS A 56 -11.74 17.16 -21.89
C LYS A 56 -10.56 16.24 -21.67
N ALA A 57 -10.54 15.12 -22.38
CA ALA A 57 -9.44 14.16 -22.34
C ALA A 57 -8.39 14.51 -23.40
N GLN A 58 -7.20 13.90 -23.30
CA GLN A 58 -6.17 14.03 -24.33
C GLN A 58 -6.67 13.60 -25.72
N ASP A 59 -7.55 12.59 -25.76
CA ASP A 59 -8.17 12.07 -26.99
C ASP A 59 -9.06 13.10 -27.72
N ASP A 60 -9.48 14.18 -27.05
CA ASP A 60 -10.32 15.23 -27.64
C ASP A 60 -9.49 16.27 -28.43
N PHE A 61 -8.16 16.12 -28.46
CA PHE A 61 -7.23 17.05 -29.11
C PHE A 61 -6.38 16.34 -30.17
N ASP A 62 -6.05 17.06 -31.25
CA ASP A 62 -5.24 16.52 -32.36
C ASP A 62 -3.73 16.51 -32.03
N ASP A 63 -3.24 17.52 -31.29
CA ASP A 63 -1.83 17.64 -30.88
C ASP A 63 -1.69 17.67 -29.35
N LEU A 64 -0.55 17.15 -28.87
CA LEU A 64 -0.21 17.14 -27.45
C LEU A 64 0.04 18.55 -26.92
N ARG A 65 0.52 19.49 -27.76
CA ARG A 65 0.74 20.88 -27.35
C ARG A 65 -0.57 21.57 -27.00
N ASP A 66 -1.59 21.42 -27.85
CA ASP A 66 -2.91 22.01 -27.61
C ASP A 66 -3.53 21.49 -26.30
N TYR A 67 -3.32 20.21 -25.99
CA TYR A 67 -3.75 19.63 -24.72
C TYR A 67 -3.00 20.23 -23.52
N ASN A 68 -1.68 20.40 -23.61
CA ASN A 68 -0.88 21.00 -22.55
C ASN A 68 -1.23 22.49 -22.34
N ASP A 69 -1.41 23.24 -23.43
CA ASP A 69 -1.82 24.64 -23.38
C ASP A 69 -3.23 24.79 -22.77
N TYR A 70 -4.12 23.82 -23.01
CA TYR A 70 -5.42 23.74 -22.36
C TYR A 70 -5.30 23.47 -20.85
N LEU A 71 -4.45 22.52 -20.44
CA LEU A 71 -4.21 22.24 -19.02
C LEU A 71 -3.61 23.45 -18.30
N GLU A 72 -2.66 24.16 -18.93
CA GLU A 72 -2.09 25.39 -18.36
C GLU A 72 -3.16 26.47 -18.17
N GLN A 73 -4.05 26.67 -19.15
CA GLN A 73 -5.17 27.61 -19.00
C GLN A 73 -6.11 27.23 -17.85
N VAL A 74 -6.39 25.93 -17.66
CA VAL A 74 -7.23 25.45 -16.55
C VAL A 74 -6.56 25.72 -15.21
N GLU A 75 -5.24 25.51 -15.11
CA GLU A 75 -4.47 25.81 -13.89
C GLU A 75 -4.39 27.32 -13.62
N GLU A 76 -4.25 28.16 -14.64
CA GLU A 76 -4.29 29.61 -14.48
C GLU A 76 -5.64 30.09 -13.90
N LEU A 77 -6.75 29.60 -14.44
CA LEU A 77 -8.09 29.91 -13.93
C LEU A 77 -8.28 29.38 -12.49
N THR A 78 -7.78 28.18 -12.21
CA THR A 78 -7.82 27.58 -10.87
C THR A 78 -7.03 28.41 -9.88
N PHE A 79 -5.80 28.80 -10.23
CA PHE A 79 -4.91 29.61 -9.41
C PHE A 79 -5.56 30.96 -9.06
N ASN A 80 -6.10 31.66 -10.06
CA ASN A 80 -6.79 32.94 -9.87
C ASN A 80 -7.96 32.82 -8.88
N LEU A 81 -8.75 31.74 -8.96
CA LEU A 81 -9.85 31.48 -8.02
C LEU A 81 -9.37 31.13 -6.60
N VAL A 82 -8.29 30.36 -6.45
CA VAL A 82 -7.74 29.97 -5.15
C VAL A 82 -7.16 31.17 -4.40
N TYR A 83 -6.36 31.99 -5.10
CA TYR A 83 -5.70 33.17 -4.53
C TYR A 83 -6.55 34.44 -4.57
N ARG A 84 -7.77 34.37 -5.13
CA ARG A 84 -8.72 35.49 -5.27
C ARG A 84 -8.16 36.66 -6.08
N VAL A 85 -7.40 36.35 -7.12
CA VAL A 85 -6.92 37.31 -8.12
C VAL A 85 -7.98 37.40 -9.22
N ASP A 86 -8.49 38.60 -9.50
CA ASP A 86 -9.45 38.88 -10.57
C ASP A 86 -10.62 37.87 -10.68
N VAL A 87 -11.27 37.60 -9.53
CA VAL A 87 -12.33 36.59 -9.41
C VAL A 87 -13.46 36.83 -10.41
N GLU A 88 -13.93 38.06 -10.58
CA GLU A 88 -15.06 38.37 -11.47
C GLU A 88 -14.75 38.05 -12.95
N GLN A 89 -13.53 38.37 -13.40
CA GLN A 89 -13.12 38.09 -14.78
C GLN A 89 -12.96 36.58 -15.00
N THR A 90 -12.35 35.90 -14.03
CA THR A 90 -12.12 34.46 -14.08
C THR A 90 -13.45 33.70 -14.08
N GLU A 91 -14.40 34.08 -13.22
CA GLU A 91 -15.74 33.50 -13.20
C GLU A 91 -16.51 33.78 -14.48
N ALA A 92 -16.38 34.98 -15.07
CA ALA A 92 -16.98 35.28 -16.36
C ALA A 92 -16.40 34.41 -17.50
N ARG A 93 -15.10 34.13 -17.50
CA ARG A 93 -14.46 33.21 -18.46
C ARG A 93 -14.97 31.78 -18.28
N VAL A 94 -15.02 31.29 -17.05
CA VAL A 94 -15.54 29.95 -16.72
C VAL A 94 -17.01 29.82 -17.15
N ALA A 95 -17.85 30.82 -16.86
CA ALA A 95 -19.26 30.80 -17.22
C ALA A 95 -19.49 30.82 -18.75
N LYS A 96 -18.67 31.57 -19.50
CA LYS A 96 -18.70 31.54 -20.97
C LYS A 96 -18.36 30.15 -21.50
N TYR A 97 -17.27 29.57 -21.00
CA TYR A 97 -16.85 28.23 -21.41
C TYR A 97 -17.92 27.17 -21.08
N GLU A 98 -18.52 27.24 -19.89
CA GLU A 98 -19.60 26.34 -19.48
C GLU A 98 -20.84 26.46 -20.39
N ALA A 99 -21.21 27.69 -20.78
CA ALA A 99 -22.34 27.93 -21.67
C ALA A 99 -22.09 27.40 -23.09
N GLU A 100 -20.88 27.56 -23.62
CA GLU A 100 -20.49 27.11 -24.96
C GLU A 100 -20.31 25.58 -25.03
N ASN A 101 -19.76 24.97 -23.99
CA ASN A 101 -19.37 23.55 -24.01
C ASN A 101 -20.31 22.63 -23.22
N LYS A 102 -21.48 23.10 -22.79
CA LYS A 102 -22.43 22.35 -21.96
C LYS A 102 -22.71 20.93 -22.45
N ILE A 103 -22.88 20.75 -23.76
CA ILE A 103 -23.19 19.45 -24.38
C ILE A 103 -21.98 18.50 -24.29
N SER A 104 -20.79 19.00 -24.62
CA SER A 104 -19.54 18.23 -24.53
C SER A 104 -19.24 17.83 -23.10
N ILE A 105 -19.46 18.73 -22.14
CA ILE A 105 -19.27 18.47 -20.71
C ILE A 105 -20.20 17.34 -20.24
N GLN A 106 -21.48 17.39 -20.61
CA GLN A 106 -22.45 16.36 -20.25
C GLN A 106 -22.05 15.00 -20.83
N TYR A 107 -21.70 14.95 -22.12
CA TYR A 107 -21.27 13.72 -22.77
C TYR A 107 -20.02 13.10 -22.10
N ASN A 108 -18.99 13.91 -21.84
CA ASN A 108 -17.77 13.45 -21.18
C ASN A 108 -18.02 13.00 -19.73
N THR A 109 -18.95 13.67 -19.04
CA THR A 109 -19.36 13.28 -17.68
C THR A 109 -20.07 11.92 -17.69
N GLU A 110 -21.01 11.70 -18.61
CA GLU A 110 -21.71 10.42 -18.76
C GLU A 110 -20.74 9.29 -19.13
N ARG A 111 -19.80 9.54 -20.04
CA ARG A 111 -18.75 8.59 -20.40
C ARG A 111 -17.90 8.20 -19.19
N SER A 112 -17.40 9.19 -18.43
CA SER A 112 -16.60 8.94 -17.23
C SER A 112 -17.39 8.18 -16.16
N GLN A 113 -18.67 8.49 -15.96
CA GLN A 113 -19.54 7.76 -15.04
C GLN A 113 -19.76 6.31 -15.48
N TYR A 114 -19.97 6.08 -16.77
CA TYR A 114 -20.11 4.73 -17.32
C TYR A 114 -18.84 3.91 -17.10
N GLU A 115 -17.67 4.45 -17.46
CA GLU A 115 -16.37 3.80 -17.26
C GLU A 115 -16.11 3.47 -15.78
N ALA A 116 -16.41 4.40 -14.87
CA ALA A 116 -16.28 4.18 -13.43
C ALA A 116 -17.24 3.07 -12.92
N SER A 117 -18.48 3.03 -13.42
CA SER A 117 -19.46 2.00 -13.04
C SER A 117 -19.05 0.60 -13.51
N GLU A 118 -18.50 0.48 -14.72
CA GLU A 118 -17.98 -0.77 -15.27
C GLU A 118 -16.75 -1.26 -14.49
N LEU A 119 -15.84 -0.35 -14.11
CA LEU A 119 -14.71 -0.67 -13.25
C LEU A 119 -15.18 -1.22 -11.89
N GLN A 120 -16.13 -0.53 -11.25
CA GLN A 120 -16.71 -0.99 -9.98
C GLN A 120 -17.38 -2.36 -10.10
N ARG A 121 -18.10 -2.63 -11.20
CA ARG A 121 -18.72 -3.94 -11.43
C ARG A 121 -17.67 -5.05 -11.50
N ARG A 122 -16.59 -4.83 -12.24
CA ARG A 122 -15.46 -5.78 -12.36
C ARG A 122 -14.79 -6.03 -11.01
N GLU A 123 -14.54 -4.98 -10.23
CA GLU A 123 -13.96 -5.12 -8.89
C GLU A 123 -14.87 -5.94 -7.96
N GLN A 124 -16.19 -5.71 -8.00
CA GLN A 124 -17.16 -6.46 -7.20
C GLN A 124 -17.26 -7.93 -7.63
N GLU A 125 -17.19 -8.23 -8.93
CA GLU A 125 -17.12 -9.60 -9.45
C GLU A 125 -15.88 -10.32 -8.94
N GLN A 126 -14.70 -9.71 -9.07
CA GLN A 126 -13.45 -10.27 -8.55
C GLN A 126 -13.47 -10.46 -7.04
N GLN A 127 -14.06 -9.53 -6.28
CA GLN A 127 -14.21 -9.67 -4.84
C GLN A 127 -15.12 -10.84 -4.49
N ARG A 128 -16.23 -11.03 -5.21
CA ARG A 128 -17.14 -12.17 -5.02
C ARG A 128 -16.46 -13.50 -5.35
N GLU A 129 -15.71 -13.57 -6.44
CA GLU A 129 -14.94 -14.77 -6.80
C GLU A 129 -13.90 -15.12 -5.73
N ARG A 130 -13.16 -14.13 -5.23
CA ARG A 130 -12.20 -14.33 -4.13
C ARG A 130 -12.89 -14.80 -2.84
N GLN A 131 -14.08 -14.28 -2.53
CA GLN A 131 -14.86 -14.74 -1.38
C GLN A 131 -15.32 -16.18 -1.56
N LEU A 132 -15.89 -16.52 -2.73
CA LEU A 132 -16.31 -17.87 -3.05
C LEU A 132 -15.15 -18.88 -2.94
N GLN A 133 -13.98 -18.54 -3.48
CA GLN A 133 -12.81 -19.41 -3.39
C GLN A 133 -12.37 -19.65 -1.94
N LYS A 134 -12.41 -18.61 -1.09
CA LYS A 134 -12.13 -18.76 0.35
C LYS A 134 -13.15 -19.65 1.04
N ASP A 135 -14.43 -19.46 0.74
CA ASP A 135 -15.50 -20.26 1.35
C ASP A 135 -15.41 -21.73 0.94
N LEU A 136 -15.11 -22.01 -0.33
CA LEU A 136 -14.86 -23.37 -0.84
C LEU A 136 -13.65 -24.00 -0.15
N ALA A 137 -12.53 -23.28 -0.03
CA ALA A 137 -11.35 -23.80 0.67
C ALA A 137 -11.66 -24.11 2.15
N ILE A 138 -12.45 -23.27 2.83
CA ILE A 138 -12.90 -23.52 4.19
C ILE A 138 -13.79 -24.77 4.25
N GLN A 139 -14.72 -24.95 3.31
CA GLN A 139 -15.57 -26.14 3.25
C GLN A 139 -14.74 -27.41 3.02
N GLU A 140 -13.80 -27.40 2.07
CA GLU A 140 -12.90 -28.53 1.82
C GLU A 140 -12.07 -28.89 3.05
N GLU A 141 -11.55 -27.90 3.78
CA GLU A 141 -10.85 -28.15 5.04
C GLU A 141 -11.75 -28.78 6.11
N LEU A 142 -13.00 -28.34 6.21
CA LEU A 142 -13.97 -28.91 7.16
C LEU A 142 -14.31 -30.35 6.79
N ASP A 143 -14.57 -30.64 5.53
CA ASP A 143 -14.86 -31.98 5.03
C ASP A 143 -13.68 -32.93 5.25
N GLN A 144 -12.45 -32.48 4.97
CA GLN A 144 -11.24 -33.22 5.28
C GLN A 144 -11.11 -33.52 6.78
N LYS A 145 -11.44 -32.57 7.66
CA LYS A 145 -11.43 -32.78 9.11
C LYS A 145 -12.46 -33.84 9.53
N ILE A 146 -13.68 -33.78 8.98
CA ILE A 146 -14.74 -34.77 9.24
C ILE A 146 -14.30 -36.16 8.77
N GLU A 147 -13.80 -36.31 7.55
CA GLU A 147 -13.36 -37.61 7.02
C GLU A 147 -12.21 -38.21 7.85
N LEU A 148 -11.28 -37.37 8.31
CA LEU A 148 -10.22 -37.79 9.22
C LEU A 148 -10.76 -38.25 10.58
N GLU A 149 -11.81 -37.62 11.10
CA GLU A 149 -12.47 -38.06 12.34
C GLU A 149 -13.21 -39.38 12.15
N GLU A 150 -13.93 -39.58 11.05
CA GLU A 150 -14.58 -40.85 10.72
C GLU A 150 -13.56 -41.99 10.59
N LYS A 151 -12.44 -41.74 9.88
CA LYS A 151 -11.32 -42.69 9.79
C LYS A 151 -10.74 -43.05 11.15
N LYS A 152 -10.65 -42.11 12.10
CA LYS A 152 -10.21 -42.38 13.49
C LYS A 152 -11.23 -43.25 14.22
N VAL A 153 -12.51 -42.92 14.14
CA VAL A 153 -13.61 -43.66 14.79
C VAL A 153 -13.66 -45.10 14.27
N ASN A 154 -13.61 -45.30 12.95
CA ASN A 154 -13.62 -46.62 12.32
C ASN A 154 -12.40 -47.45 12.72
N ASN A 155 -11.20 -46.85 12.78
CA ASN A 155 -10.01 -47.54 13.27
C ASN A 155 -10.13 -47.99 14.73
N ILE A 156 -10.70 -47.16 15.59
CA ILE A 156 -10.94 -47.52 17.00
C ILE A 156 -11.96 -48.65 17.09
N SER A 157 -13.05 -48.58 16.30
CA SER A 157 -14.09 -49.61 16.23
C SER A 157 -13.53 -50.97 15.77
N ASN A 158 -12.77 -51.02 14.68
CA ASN A 158 -12.16 -52.25 14.16
C ASN A 158 -11.16 -52.88 15.14
N LYS A 159 -10.38 -52.08 15.87
CA LYS A 159 -9.46 -52.58 16.91
C LYS A 159 -10.19 -53.17 18.12
N LYS A 160 -11.36 -52.62 18.48
CA LYS A 160 -12.22 -53.20 19.52
C LYS A 160 -12.82 -54.53 19.07
N ALA A 161 -13.24 -54.64 17.81
CA ALA A 161 -13.81 -55.88 17.26
C ALA A 161 -12.78 -57.02 17.14
N SER A 162 -11.52 -56.69 16.82
CA SER A 162 -10.45 -57.68 16.59
C SER A 162 -9.68 -58.10 17.85
N SER A 163 -9.75 -57.33 18.95
CA SER A 163 -8.98 -57.62 20.17
C SER A 163 -9.88 -57.84 21.38
N SER A 164 -9.65 -58.93 22.11
CA SER A 164 -10.37 -59.31 23.35
C SER A 164 -9.99 -58.45 24.57
N LYS A 165 -9.26 -57.34 24.38
CA LYS A 165 -8.75 -56.50 25.49
C LYS A 165 -9.82 -55.52 25.98
N PRO A 166 -9.83 -55.15 27.27
CA PRO A 166 -10.80 -54.19 27.81
C PRO A 166 -10.68 -52.85 27.07
N ALA A 167 -11.83 -52.24 26.75
CA ALA A 167 -11.94 -51.07 25.88
C ALA A 167 -11.08 -49.87 26.32
N ASP A 168 -10.92 -49.67 27.64
CA ASP A 168 -10.13 -48.57 28.21
C ASP A 168 -8.64 -48.69 27.87
N SER A 169 -8.09 -49.91 27.85
CA SER A 169 -6.68 -50.14 27.52
C SER A 169 -6.34 -49.80 26.05
N ILE A 170 -7.31 -49.98 25.15
CA ILE A 170 -7.16 -49.68 23.71
C ILE A 170 -7.20 -48.17 23.46
N ILE A 171 -8.04 -47.44 24.20
CA ILE A 171 -8.15 -45.98 24.12
C ILE A 171 -6.87 -45.34 24.68
N LEU A 172 -6.39 -45.79 25.85
CA LEU A 172 -5.14 -45.30 26.44
C LEU A 172 -3.95 -45.53 25.49
N HIS A 173 -3.85 -46.70 24.86
CA HIS A 173 -2.78 -47.00 23.93
C HIS A 173 -2.84 -46.14 22.65
N ASN A 174 -4.03 -45.93 22.06
CA ASN A 174 -4.18 -45.03 20.91
C ASN A 174 -3.89 -43.56 21.28
N ASN A 175 -4.32 -43.10 22.46
CA ASN A 175 -4.00 -41.75 22.95
C ASN A 175 -2.50 -41.58 23.18
N GLN A 176 -1.81 -42.61 23.68
CA GLN A 176 -0.36 -42.58 23.87
C GLN A 176 0.41 -42.58 22.54
N ILE A 177 -0.07 -43.31 21.53
CA ILE A 177 0.48 -43.25 20.15
C ILE A 177 0.21 -41.88 19.52
N SER A 178 -1.00 -41.35 19.67
CA SER A 178 -1.39 -40.03 19.18
C SER A 178 -0.54 -38.93 19.83
N TYR A 179 -0.37 -38.99 21.15
CA TYR A 179 0.45 -38.05 21.93
C TYR A 179 1.93 -38.13 21.56
N ARG A 180 2.49 -39.32 21.33
CA ARG A 180 3.86 -39.48 20.80
C ARG A 180 4.00 -38.89 19.39
N ARG A 181 3.02 -39.09 18.52
CA ARG A 181 3.01 -38.53 17.16
C ARG A 181 2.82 -37.01 17.16
N SER A 182 1.97 -36.46 18.03
CA SER A 182 1.76 -35.02 18.14
C SER A 182 2.96 -34.32 18.79
N ASN A 183 3.61 -34.92 19.80
CA ASN A 183 4.87 -34.40 20.33
C ASN A 183 6.01 -34.48 19.32
N ALA A 184 6.11 -35.55 18.53
CA ALA A 184 7.08 -35.63 17.43
C ALA A 184 6.84 -34.56 16.35
N ARG A 185 5.58 -34.33 15.94
CA ARG A 185 5.22 -33.24 15.01
C ARG A 185 5.41 -31.85 15.61
N LYS A 186 5.24 -31.68 16.93
CA LYS A 186 5.45 -30.41 17.63
C LYS A 186 6.94 -30.11 17.76
N LEU A 187 7.78 -31.11 18.03
CA LEU A 187 9.24 -31.01 17.96
C LEU A 187 9.68 -30.66 16.53
N GLN A 188 9.13 -31.33 15.52
CA GLN A 188 9.43 -31.07 14.10
C GLN A 188 8.92 -29.68 13.63
N ARG A 189 7.76 -29.21 14.11
CA ARG A 189 7.27 -27.84 13.87
C ARG A 189 8.07 -26.79 14.62
N VAL A 190 8.60 -27.08 15.81
CA VAL A 190 9.49 -26.16 16.55
C VAL A 190 10.84 -26.06 15.83
N GLU A 191 11.38 -27.19 15.35
CA GLU A 191 12.60 -27.25 14.54
C GLU A 191 12.43 -26.52 13.19
N GLN A 192 11.25 -26.57 12.57
CA GLN A 192 10.88 -25.80 11.37
C GLN A 192 10.44 -24.35 11.66
N ALA A 193 10.01 -24.03 12.89
CA ALA A 193 9.66 -22.66 13.31
C ALA A 193 10.91 -21.84 13.68
N HIS A 194 12.02 -22.48 14.02
CA HIS A 194 13.32 -21.80 14.10
C HIS A 194 13.87 -21.38 12.73
N THR A 195 13.27 -21.86 11.63
CA THR A 195 13.59 -21.43 10.25
C THR A 195 12.54 -20.55 9.61
N ASN A 196 11.37 -20.34 10.24
CA ASN A 196 10.28 -19.50 9.74
C ASN A 196 9.55 -18.85 10.93
N VAL A 197 10.07 -17.71 11.39
CA VAL A 197 9.31 -16.78 12.22
C VAL A 197 8.72 -15.72 11.30
N ASP A 198 7.44 -15.89 10.96
CA ASP A 198 6.60 -14.83 10.39
C ASP A 198 6.43 -13.70 11.40
N PRO A 199 6.98 -12.48 11.17
CA PRO A 199 6.73 -11.34 12.02
C PRO A 199 5.65 -10.46 11.36
N LEU A 200 4.43 -10.98 11.22
CA LEU A 200 3.33 -10.21 10.62
C LEU A 200 2.04 -10.28 11.42
N SER A 201 2.08 -9.61 12.57
CA SER A 201 0.93 -8.85 13.08
C SER A 201 1.26 -7.35 13.04
N PHE A 202 1.53 -6.82 11.83
CA PHE A 202 1.52 -5.39 11.59
C PHE A 202 0.62 -5.09 10.39
N ILE A 203 -0.33 -4.20 10.66
CA ILE A 203 -1.35 -3.64 9.79
C ILE A 203 -0.71 -3.13 8.49
N PRO A 204 -1.22 -3.45 7.29
CA PRO A 204 -0.71 -2.84 6.08
C PRO A 204 -1.35 -1.46 5.95
N THR A 205 -0.61 -0.42 6.33
CA THR A 205 -0.77 0.89 5.71
C THR A 205 -0.48 0.71 4.22
N ARG A 206 -1.49 0.96 3.38
CA ARG A 206 -1.35 0.97 1.92
C ARG A 206 -0.20 1.90 1.52
N ARG A 207 0.93 1.34 1.12
CA ARG A 207 1.96 2.03 0.35
C ARG A 207 1.73 1.68 -1.12
N ALA A 208 1.83 2.70 -1.97
CA ALA A 208 1.63 2.61 -3.40
C ALA A 208 2.51 1.49 -3.99
N LEU A 209 1.93 0.71 -4.90
CA LEU A 209 2.61 -0.34 -5.66
C LEU A 209 3.68 0.33 -6.52
N ASN A 210 4.96 0.06 -6.23
CA ASN A 210 6.06 0.39 -7.12
C ASN A 210 6.32 -0.80 -8.06
N GLU A 211 6.99 -0.56 -9.18
CA GLU A 211 7.27 -1.52 -10.27
C GLU A 211 8.04 -2.80 -9.87
N ASP A 212 8.45 -2.92 -8.60
CA ASP A 212 9.28 -4.00 -8.06
C ASP A 212 8.49 -5.29 -7.68
N ASP A 213 7.16 -5.30 -7.78
CA ASP A 213 6.31 -6.44 -7.38
C ASP A 213 6.39 -7.67 -8.31
N HIS A 214 7.24 -7.63 -9.34
CA HIS A 214 7.47 -8.75 -10.27
C HIS A 214 8.83 -9.48 -10.09
N LEU A 215 9.65 -9.11 -9.10
CA LEU A 215 10.86 -9.88 -8.83
C LEU A 215 10.53 -11.26 -8.22
N PRO A 216 11.23 -12.33 -8.63
CA PRO A 216 11.16 -13.62 -7.95
C PRO A 216 11.42 -13.47 -6.46
N PHE A 217 10.73 -14.25 -5.62
CA PHE A 217 10.89 -14.22 -4.18
C PHE A 217 12.37 -14.39 -3.77
N ASP A 218 12.95 -13.30 -3.26
CA ASP A 218 14.30 -13.29 -2.68
C ASP A 218 14.19 -13.61 -1.18
N PRO A 219 14.78 -14.71 -0.68
CA PRO A 219 14.82 -15.06 0.74
C PRO A 219 15.44 -13.98 1.63
N PHE A 220 16.27 -13.09 1.06
CA PHE A 220 16.87 -11.97 1.77
C PHE A 220 16.16 -10.65 1.50
N GLY A 221 15.02 -10.62 0.79
CA GLY A 221 14.19 -9.42 0.64
C GLY A 221 14.93 -8.21 0.05
N GLY A 222 15.86 -8.43 -0.88
CA GLY A 222 16.69 -7.38 -1.48
C GLY A 222 17.96 -7.06 -0.69
N TYR A 223 18.20 -7.68 0.47
CA TYR A 223 19.49 -7.64 1.16
C TYR A 223 20.49 -8.58 0.48
N GLY A 224 20.82 -8.27 -0.78
CA GLY A 224 21.84 -8.95 -1.55
C GLY A 224 23.25 -8.40 -1.27
N GLU A 225 24.26 -9.00 -1.91
CA GLU A 225 25.61 -8.45 -1.86
C GLU A 225 25.75 -7.13 -2.63
N ASP A 226 24.82 -6.89 -3.55
CA ASP A 226 24.82 -5.79 -4.47
C ASP A 226 24.26 -4.52 -3.82
N THR A 227 25.12 -3.52 -3.71
CA THR A 227 24.72 -2.17 -3.28
C THR A 227 24.68 -1.24 -4.49
N PRO A 228 23.71 -0.33 -4.62
CA PRO A 228 23.69 0.64 -5.72
C PRO A 228 24.82 1.67 -5.61
N LEU A 229 25.52 1.73 -4.47
CA LEU A 229 26.57 2.71 -4.18
C LEU A 229 27.86 2.45 -4.97
N TYR A 230 28.21 1.19 -5.20
CA TYR A 230 29.41 0.79 -5.91
C TYR A 230 29.26 -0.64 -6.47
N THR A 231 29.98 -0.93 -7.54
CA THR A 231 30.13 -2.29 -8.08
C THR A 231 31.54 -2.79 -7.79
N LEU A 232 31.64 -3.93 -7.10
CA LEU A 232 32.93 -4.55 -6.84
C LEU A 232 33.41 -5.24 -8.11
N ARG A 233 34.68 -5.02 -8.49
CA ARG A 233 35.33 -5.78 -9.55
C ARG A 233 36.05 -6.97 -8.94
N ASP A 234 36.05 -8.10 -9.64
CA ASP A 234 36.73 -9.32 -9.20
C ASP A 234 38.25 -9.13 -9.08
N ASP A 235 38.82 -8.37 -10.01
CA ASP A 235 40.26 -8.13 -10.11
C ASP A 235 40.59 -6.66 -9.78
N TYR A 236 41.31 -6.46 -8.67
CA TYR A 236 41.94 -5.21 -8.30
C TYR A 236 43.36 -5.50 -7.79
N GLU A 237 44.37 -4.89 -8.42
CA GLU A 237 45.77 -5.10 -8.04
C GLU A 237 46.11 -4.29 -6.78
N ASP A 238 45.82 -4.90 -5.62
CA ASP A 238 46.21 -4.34 -4.33
C ASP A 238 47.54 -4.92 -3.86
N LEU A 239 48.60 -4.11 -3.91
CA LEU A 239 49.98 -4.55 -3.67
C LEU A 239 50.18 -5.15 -2.26
N HIS A 240 49.35 -4.75 -1.30
CA HIS A 240 49.43 -5.19 0.10
C HIS A 240 48.51 -6.39 0.41
N LEU A 241 47.28 -6.40 -0.10
CA LEU A 241 46.28 -7.41 0.26
C LEU A 241 46.45 -8.71 -0.53
N VAL A 242 47.04 -8.65 -1.73
CA VAL A 242 47.33 -9.85 -2.55
C VAL A 242 48.34 -10.79 -1.87
N ALA A 243 49.27 -10.24 -1.08
CA ALA A 243 50.21 -11.05 -0.30
C ALA A 243 49.49 -11.80 0.84
N ILE A 244 48.64 -11.10 1.59
CA ILE A 244 47.90 -11.63 2.74
C ILE A 244 46.83 -12.65 2.29
N GLY A 245 46.20 -12.43 1.13
CA GLY A 245 45.25 -13.38 0.56
C GLY A 245 45.87 -14.72 0.17
N LYS A 246 47.18 -14.79 -0.05
CA LYS A 246 47.92 -16.04 -0.34
C LYS A 246 48.36 -16.76 0.93
N ASP A 247 48.28 -16.12 2.09
CA ASP A 247 48.67 -16.73 3.36
C ASP A 247 47.59 -17.69 3.87
N ILE A 248 47.96 -18.97 4.00
CA ILE A 248 47.05 -20.06 4.41
C ILE A 248 46.45 -19.80 5.80
N SER A 249 47.21 -19.19 6.72
CA SER A 249 46.73 -18.84 8.06
C SER A 249 45.65 -17.76 8.05
N ALA A 250 45.75 -16.79 7.13
CA ALA A 250 44.74 -15.74 6.98
C ALA A 250 43.46 -16.32 6.36
N GLN A 251 43.61 -17.16 5.33
CA GLN A 251 42.47 -17.82 4.67
C GLN A 251 41.74 -18.77 5.64
N ALA A 252 42.45 -19.51 6.48
CA ALA A 252 41.86 -20.36 7.52
C ALA A 252 41.09 -19.55 8.59
N GLY A 253 41.45 -18.28 8.79
CA GLY A 253 40.73 -17.33 9.63
C GLY A 253 39.50 -16.71 8.98
N GLY A 254 39.15 -17.11 7.75
CA GLY A 254 38.02 -16.56 7.00
C GLY A 254 38.31 -15.22 6.33
N PHE A 255 39.58 -14.83 6.18
CA PHE A 255 39.94 -13.61 5.48
C PHE A 255 39.78 -13.77 3.96
N SER A 256 38.97 -12.90 3.36
CA SER A 256 38.83 -12.76 1.91
C SER A 256 39.24 -11.35 1.49
N VAL A 257 40.02 -11.26 0.40
CA VAL A 257 40.46 -9.98 -0.17
C VAL A 257 39.26 -9.18 -0.70
N GLN A 258 38.30 -9.86 -1.32
CA GLN A 258 37.08 -9.23 -1.86
C GLN A 258 36.24 -8.59 -0.75
N ASP A 259 36.12 -9.26 0.41
CA ASP A 259 35.41 -8.71 1.57
C ASP A 259 36.10 -7.48 2.16
N ALA A 260 37.43 -7.47 2.16
CA ALA A 260 38.21 -6.33 2.63
C ALA A 260 37.97 -5.10 1.73
N HIS A 261 38.00 -5.28 0.40
CA HIS A 261 37.69 -4.22 -0.56
C HIS A 261 36.24 -3.73 -0.41
N ARG A 262 35.30 -4.66 -0.27
CA ARG A 262 33.88 -4.35 -0.10
C ARG A 262 33.65 -3.51 1.15
N ARG A 263 34.26 -3.87 2.28
CA ARG A 263 34.17 -3.09 3.53
C ARG A 263 34.78 -1.70 3.38
N ALA A 264 35.91 -1.58 2.67
CA ALA A 264 36.56 -0.29 2.44
C ALA A 264 35.70 0.63 1.56
N LEU A 265 35.15 0.10 0.45
CA LEU A 265 34.25 0.83 -0.44
C LEU A 265 32.95 1.19 0.27
N PHE A 266 32.37 0.26 1.02
CA PHE A 266 31.19 0.55 1.83
C PHE A 266 31.51 1.67 2.82
N ALA A 267 32.56 1.57 3.64
CA ALA A 267 32.91 2.63 4.58
C ALA A 267 33.18 4.00 3.92
N ALA A 268 33.72 4.02 2.70
CA ALA A 268 33.97 5.25 1.96
C ALA A 268 32.68 5.89 1.40
N PHE A 269 31.75 5.09 0.90
CA PHE A 269 30.55 5.55 0.21
C PHE A 269 29.27 5.51 1.05
N SER A 270 29.24 4.71 2.12
CA SER A 270 28.20 4.67 3.14
C SER A 270 28.44 5.79 4.17
N GLY A 271 28.29 7.03 3.71
CA GLY A 271 28.19 8.18 4.61
C GLY A 271 26.90 8.14 5.44
N LEU A 272 26.67 9.17 6.27
CA LEU A 272 25.44 9.35 7.05
C LEU A 272 24.17 9.61 6.20
N GLY A 273 24.23 9.44 4.87
CA GLY A 273 23.14 9.72 3.94
C GLY A 273 22.80 11.20 3.77
N CYS A 274 23.55 12.12 4.41
CA CYS A 274 23.35 13.56 4.31
C CYS A 274 24.05 14.14 3.07
N PHE A 275 23.31 14.24 1.97
CA PHE A 275 23.76 14.94 0.78
C PHE A 275 23.28 16.39 0.85
N ILE A 276 24.11 17.28 1.41
CA ILE A 276 23.79 18.71 1.59
C ILE A 276 23.31 19.37 0.29
N SER A 277 23.78 18.88 -0.87
CA SER A 277 23.34 19.35 -2.19
C SER A 277 21.89 18.96 -2.53
N LEU A 278 21.44 17.77 -2.13
CA LEU A 278 20.05 17.32 -2.33
C LEU A 278 19.13 17.98 -1.29
N GLU A 279 19.56 18.04 -0.02
CA GLU A 279 18.78 18.68 1.04
C GLU A 279 18.59 20.19 0.82
N LYS A 280 19.57 20.88 0.21
CA LYS A 280 19.41 22.28 -0.21
C LYS A 280 18.54 22.45 -1.45
N ALA A 281 18.49 21.46 -2.33
CA ALA A 281 17.62 21.53 -3.51
C ALA A 281 16.15 21.40 -3.10
N ASP A 282 15.84 20.53 -2.13
CA ASP A 282 14.49 20.37 -1.59
C ASP A 282 14.01 21.61 -0.80
N GLN A 283 14.92 22.36 -0.17
CA GLN A 283 14.59 23.60 0.55
C GLN A 283 14.29 24.81 -0.35
N VAL A 284 14.57 24.75 -1.66
CA VAL A 284 14.33 25.87 -2.60
C VAL A 284 12.96 25.73 -3.29
N ILE A 285 12.23 24.65 -3.03
CA ILE A 285 10.91 24.36 -3.62
C ILE A 285 9.74 24.77 -2.68
N GLU A 286 10.01 25.39 -1.52
CA GLU A 286 8.98 26.06 -0.69
C GLU A 286 8.96 27.59 -0.88
#